data_AF-A0A836TBN5-F1
#
_entry.id   AF-A0A836TBN5-F1
#
_cell.length_a   1.000
_cell.length_b   1.000
_cell.length_c   1.000
_cell.angle_alpha   90.00
_cell.angle_beta   90.00
_cell.angle_gamma   90.00
#
_symmetry.space_group_name_H-M   'P 1'
#
loop_
_entity.id
_entity.type
_entity.pdbx_description
1 polymer ?
#
loop_
_entity_poly.entity_id
_entity_poly.type
_entity_poly.pdbx_seq_one_letter_code
_entity_poly.pdbx_strand_id
1 'polypeptide(L)'
;MQNPKNDLLLKAIKKEPIQRTPIWLMRQAGRYMPEYRKLRKKAGSFKKFYKNVELAVEASILPKKLLDVDATIIFSDILTPLEPMGFNFEFKEGEGPVFESPIETPEDINRLRPLNVEEVSYVGEIIKGVNEKLNREIPTIGFCGAPFTLAAYMIEGKTSRDFKKAKAFMYNYPDDFKNLLDKLANSLIDYLYFQFKSGADLVQIFDSWGGYLSPDDYKEFALPPIKKI
;
A
#
# COMPACT_ATOMS: atom_id res chain seq x y z
N MET A 1 12.27 13.67 -14.62
CA MET A 1 11.03 13.06 -15.13
C MET A 1 10.14 14.16 -15.65
N GLN A 2 9.35 13.90 -16.69
CA GLN A 2 8.40 14.89 -17.21
C GLN A 2 7.20 15.01 -16.26
N ASN A 3 6.82 16.25 -15.93
CA ASN A 3 5.63 16.51 -15.11
C ASN A 3 4.36 16.01 -15.82
N PRO A 4 3.32 15.59 -15.08
CA PRO A 4 2.04 15.25 -15.69
C PRO A 4 1.42 16.48 -16.35
N LYS A 5 0.69 16.29 -17.45
CA LYS A 5 0.04 17.37 -18.22
C LYS A 5 -1.08 18.03 -17.42
N ASN A 6 -1.88 17.23 -16.72
CA ASN A 6 -2.83 17.68 -15.71
C ASN A 6 -2.20 17.52 -14.33
N ASP A 7 -1.85 18.63 -13.68
CA ASP A 7 -1.22 18.67 -12.37
C ASP A 7 -2.16 19.16 -11.25
N LEU A 8 -3.49 19.18 -11.49
CA LEU A 8 -4.47 19.74 -10.56
C LEU A 8 -4.39 19.11 -9.17
N LEU A 9 -4.24 17.78 -9.07
CA LEU A 9 -4.09 17.10 -7.78
C LEU A 9 -2.83 17.58 -7.04
N LEU A 10 -1.71 17.70 -7.75
CA LEU A 10 -0.44 18.10 -7.13
C LEU A 10 -0.50 19.55 -6.62
N LYS A 11 -1.13 20.45 -7.39
CA LYS A 11 -1.39 21.84 -6.98
C LYS A 11 -2.32 21.92 -5.78
N ALA A 12 -3.41 21.15 -5.79
CA ALA A 12 -4.38 21.13 -4.69
C ALA A 12 -3.73 20.71 -3.35
N ILE A 13 -2.89 19.66 -3.37
CA ILE A 13 -2.18 19.19 -2.17
C ILE A 13 -1.22 20.26 -1.63
N LYS A 14 -0.58 21.02 -2.51
CA LYS A 14 0.29 22.16 -2.16
C LYS A 14 -0.48 23.42 -1.79
N LYS A 15 -1.82 23.40 -1.81
CA LYS A 15 -2.71 24.56 -1.57
C LYS A 15 -2.47 25.71 -2.55
N GLU A 16 -2.06 25.39 -3.77
CA GLU A 16 -1.92 26.35 -4.87
C GLU A 16 -3.28 26.65 -5.52
N PRO A 17 -3.47 27.80 -6.18
CA PRO A 17 -4.68 28.10 -6.94
C PRO A 17 -4.94 27.08 -8.06
N ILE A 18 -6.18 26.62 -8.18
CA ILE A 18 -6.62 25.63 -9.17
C ILE A 18 -7.92 26.06 -9.85
N GLN A 19 -8.10 25.68 -11.12
CA GLN A 19 -9.28 26.03 -11.91
C GLN A 19 -10.55 25.24 -11.54
N ARG A 20 -10.37 24.05 -10.94
CA ARG A 20 -11.43 23.20 -10.37
C ARG A 20 -10.82 22.21 -9.38
N THR A 21 -11.66 21.65 -8.52
CA THR A 21 -11.25 20.58 -7.61
C THR A 21 -10.92 19.29 -8.38
N PRO A 22 -9.75 18.65 -8.14
CA PRO A 22 -9.39 17.38 -8.75
C PRO A 22 -10.12 16.20 -8.09
N ILE A 23 -10.40 15.14 -8.84
CA ILE A 23 -11.05 13.93 -8.37
C ILE A 23 -10.31 12.64 -8.76
N TRP A 24 -10.21 11.73 -7.80
CA TRP A 24 -9.88 10.32 -8.01
C TRP A 24 -10.66 9.51 -6.96
N LEU A 25 -10.81 8.21 -7.17
CA LEU A 25 -11.64 7.37 -6.30
C LEU A 25 -10.83 6.24 -5.67
N MET A 26 -10.93 6.05 -4.36
CA MET A 26 -10.36 4.88 -3.72
C MET A 26 -11.00 3.60 -4.28
N ARG A 27 -10.16 2.59 -4.56
CA ARG A 27 -10.57 1.36 -5.25
C ARG A 27 -11.17 1.59 -6.65
N GLN A 28 -10.74 2.66 -7.34
CA GLN A 28 -11.16 2.97 -8.71
C GLN A 28 -10.92 1.83 -9.70
N ALA A 29 -9.80 1.10 -9.60
CA ALA A 29 -9.61 -0.16 -10.30
C ALA A 29 -10.21 -1.29 -9.44
N GLY A 30 -11.45 -1.69 -9.72
CA GLY A 30 -12.19 -2.55 -8.80
C GLY A 30 -13.26 -3.42 -9.44
N ARG A 31 -13.78 -4.35 -8.63
CA ARG A 31 -14.77 -5.38 -9.03
C ARG A 31 -16.06 -4.82 -9.63
N TYR A 32 -16.37 -3.54 -9.45
CA TYR A 32 -17.54 -2.92 -10.08
C TYR A 32 -17.39 -2.79 -11.60
N MET A 33 -16.16 -2.65 -12.12
CA MET A 33 -15.88 -2.58 -13.55
C MET A 33 -15.88 -3.97 -14.21
N PRO A 34 -16.66 -4.20 -15.28
CA PRO A 34 -16.59 -5.43 -16.08
C PRO A 34 -15.19 -5.72 -16.63
N GLU A 35 -14.45 -4.69 -17.06
CA GLU A 35 -13.09 -4.76 -17.61
C GLU A 35 -12.11 -5.28 -16.56
N TYR A 36 -12.18 -4.75 -15.35
CA TYR A 36 -11.37 -5.23 -14.22
C TYR A 36 -11.65 -6.71 -13.92
N ARG A 37 -12.93 -7.13 -13.92
CA ARG A 37 -13.30 -8.54 -13.68
C ARG A 37 -12.69 -9.46 -14.74
N LYS A 38 -12.62 -9.02 -16.01
CA LYS A 38 -11.95 -9.77 -17.08
C LYS A 38 -10.45 -9.91 -16.84
N LEU A 39 -9.76 -8.82 -16.46
CA LEU A 39 -8.33 -8.85 -16.13
C LEU A 39 -8.06 -9.77 -14.93
N ARG A 40 -8.85 -9.66 -13.86
CA ARG A 40 -8.73 -10.49 -12.67
C ARG A 40 -8.91 -11.98 -12.99
N LYS A 41 -9.83 -12.34 -13.89
CA LYS A 41 -10.02 -13.72 -14.34
C LYS A 41 -8.79 -14.26 -15.07
N LYS A 42 -8.10 -13.44 -15.88
CA LYS A 42 -6.85 -13.83 -16.57
C LYS A 42 -5.72 -14.13 -15.58
N ALA A 43 -5.62 -13.36 -14.49
CA ALA A 43 -4.57 -13.54 -13.48
C ALA A 43 -4.77 -14.79 -12.60
N GLY A 44 -6.00 -15.28 -12.45
CA GLY A 44 -6.34 -16.46 -11.65
C GLY A 44 -6.38 -16.23 -10.13
N SER A 45 -5.43 -15.46 -9.57
CA SER A 45 -5.44 -15.06 -8.15
C SER A 45 -5.13 -13.57 -7.98
N PHE A 46 -5.51 -12.99 -6.84
CA PHE A 46 -5.25 -11.57 -6.57
C PHE A 46 -3.75 -11.26 -6.45
N LYS A 47 -2.99 -12.14 -5.80
CA LYS A 47 -1.52 -12.06 -5.69
C LYS A 47 -0.83 -12.10 -7.06
N LYS A 48 -1.23 -13.05 -7.93
CA LYS A 48 -0.73 -13.10 -9.31
C LYS A 48 -1.12 -11.87 -10.13
N PHE A 49 -2.27 -11.27 -9.83
CA PHE A 49 -2.76 -10.11 -10.56
C PHE A 49 -1.90 -8.88 -10.31
N TYR A 50 -1.65 -8.51 -9.05
CA TYR A 50 -0.85 -7.31 -8.77
C TYR A 50 0.65 -7.50 -9.01
N LYS A 51 1.14 -8.75 -9.06
CA LYS A 51 2.54 -9.06 -9.43
C LYS A 51 2.76 -9.14 -10.95
N ASN A 52 1.70 -9.28 -11.75
CA ASN A 52 1.82 -9.29 -13.20
C ASN A 52 1.79 -7.85 -13.72
N VAL A 53 2.95 -7.35 -14.16
CA VAL A 53 3.15 -5.96 -14.59
C VAL A 53 2.17 -5.53 -15.67
N GLU A 54 2.00 -6.32 -16.73
CA GLU A 54 1.10 -5.99 -17.83
C GLU A 54 -0.35 -5.84 -17.35
N LEU A 55 -0.84 -6.83 -16.59
CA LEU A 55 -2.21 -6.83 -16.09
C LEU A 55 -2.45 -5.72 -15.06
N ALA A 56 -1.49 -5.46 -14.18
CA ALA A 56 -1.57 -4.40 -13.18
C ALA A 56 -1.52 -3.00 -13.82
N VAL A 57 -0.70 -2.80 -14.86
CA VAL A 57 -0.70 -1.55 -15.65
C VAL A 57 -2.06 -1.35 -16.32
N GLU A 58 -2.59 -2.36 -17.01
CA GLU A 58 -3.90 -2.25 -17.66
C GLU A 58 -5.02 -1.98 -16.64
N ALA A 59 -4.98 -2.62 -15.47
CA ALA A 59 -5.94 -2.34 -14.40
C ALA A 59 -5.83 -0.91 -13.87
N SER A 60 -4.61 -0.40 -13.71
CA SER A 60 -4.32 0.94 -13.19
C SER A 60 -4.79 2.06 -14.12
N ILE A 61 -4.83 1.84 -15.43
CA ILE A 61 -5.25 2.88 -16.40
C ILE A 61 -6.75 2.87 -16.71
N LEU A 62 -7.50 1.82 -16.30
CA LEU A 62 -8.95 1.75 -16.50
C LEU A 62 -9.71 2.97 -15.95
N PRO A 63 -9.44 3.46 -14.72
CA PRO A 63 -10.15 4.60 -14.16
C PRO A 63 -10.06 5.85 -15.02
N LYS A 64 -8.87 6.14 -15.56
CA LYS A 64 -8.70 7.28 -16.46
C LYS A 64 -9.52 7.09 -17.73
N LYS A 65 -9.44 5.91 -18.36
CA LYS A 65 -10.18 5.60 -19.59
C LYS A 65 -11.70 5.67 -19.43
N LEU A 66 -12.22 5.26 -18.28
CA LEU A 66 -13.67 5.04 -18.08
C LEU A 66 -14.36 6.14 -17.27
N LEU A 67 -13.63 6.85 -16.41
CA LEU A 67 -14.18 7.82 -15.46
C LEU A 67 -13.51 9.20 -15.58
N ASP A 68 -12.48 9.32 -16.41
CA ASP A 68 -11.73 10.56 -16.64
C ASP A 68 -11.19 11.23 -15.36
N VAL A 69 -10.67 10.42 -14.43
CA VAL A 69 -10.08 10.90 -13.15
C VAL A 69 -8.84 11.78 -13.36
N ASP A 70 -8.55 12.64 -12.38
CA ASP A 70 -7.41 13.55 -12.35
C ASP A 70 -6.11 12.93 -11.83
N ALA A 71 -6.17 11.71 -11.32
CA ALA A 71 -5.00 10.96 -10.88
C ALA A 71 -5.29 9.46 -10.94
N THR A 72 -4.26 8.66 -11.12
CA THR A 72 -4.40 7.21 -10.97
C THR A 72 -3.51 6.64 -9.90
N ILE A 73 -4.05 5.74 -9.08
CA ILE A 73 -3.27 4.95 -8.13
C ILE A 73 -2.90 3.62 -8.78
N ILE A 74 -1.65 3.19 -8.62
CA ILE A 74 -1.20 1.90 -9.13
C ILE A 74 -2.01 0.76 -8.52
N PHE A 75 -2.21 -0.30 -9.30
CA PHE A 75 -2.84 -1.52 -8.81
C PHE A 75 -1.79 -2.39 -8.11
N SER A 76 -1.79 -2.34 -6.78
CA SER A 76 -0.93 -3.13 -5.90
C SER A 76 -1.70 -3.57 -4.64
N ASP A 77 -1.01 -4.10 -3.63
CA ASP A 77 -1.57 -4.36 -2.31
C ASP A 77 -0.73 -3.71 -1.20
N ILE A 78 -1.37 -3.32 -0.08
CA ILE A 78 -0.66 -2.67 1.04
C ILE A 78 0.34 -3.62 1.72
N LEU A 79 0.12 -4.93 1.65
CA LEU A 79 0.97 -5.96 2.26
C LEU A 79 2.16 -6.33 1.38
N THR A 80 2.27 -5.79 0.16
CA THR A 80 3.35 -6.10 -0.79
C THR A 80 4.75 -6.06 -0.19
N PRO A 81 5.12 -5.08 0.68
CA PRO A 81 6.45 -5.06 1.29
C PRO A 81 6.72 -6.21 2.29
N LEU A 82 5.70 -6.87 2.83
CA LEU A 82 5.89 -7.85 3.92
C LEU A 82 6.50 -9.18 3.46
N GLU A 83 6.13 -9.64 2.27
CA GLU A 83 6.65 -10.89 1.70
C GLU A 83 8.19 -10.86 1.53
N PRO A 84 8.80 -9.86 0.87
CA PRO A 84 10.26 -9.72 0.83
C PRO A 84 10.86 -9.33 2.19
N MET A 85 10.08 -8.97 3.21
CA MET A 85 10.58 -8.81 4.58
C MET A 85 10.53 -10.13 5.37
N GLY A 86 10.13 -11.24 4.74
CA GLY A 86 10.11 -12.58 5.35
C GLY A 86 8.73 -13.02 5.88
N PHE A 87 7.67 -12.28 5.60
CA PHE A 87 6.31 -12.59 6.07
C PHE A 87 5.40 -12.94 4.89
N ASN A 88 5.33 -14.24 4.60
CA ASN A 88 4.49 -14.79 3.54
C ASN A 88 3.01 -14.81 3.93
N PHE A 89 2.18 -14.51 2.94
CA PHE A 89 0.72 -14.57 3.05
C PHE A 89 0.10 -14.97 1.72
N GLU A 90 -1.10 -15.54 1.81
CA GLU A 90 -1.94 -15.87 0.67
C GLU A 90 -3.34 -15.29 0.83
N PHE A 91 -3.97 -14.95 -0.30
CA PHE A 91 -5.35 -14.47 -0.29
C PHE A 91 -6.31 -15.65 -0.41
N LYS A 92 -7.02 -15.96 0.68
CA LYS A 92 -8.08 -16.96 0.69
C LYS A 92 -9.42 -16.32 0.35
N GLU A 93 -10.23 -17.03 -0.43
CA GLU A 93 -11.55 -16.55 -0.83
C GLU A 93 -12.44 -16.37 0.40
N GLY A 94 -13.06 -15.19 0.54
CA GLY A 94 -13.91 -14.85 1.69
C GLY A 94 -13.18 -14.44 2.97
N GLU A 95 -11.91 -14.80 3.15
CA GLU A 95 -11.14 -14.55 4.38
C GLU A 95 -10.13 -13.39 4.26
N GLY A 96 -9.72 -13.04 3.04
CA GLY A 96 -8.70 -12.01 2.80
C GLY A 96 -7.28 -12.58 2.94
N PRO A 97 -6.28 -11.75 3.29
CA PRO A 97 -4.91 -12.22 3.48
C PRO A 97 -4.80 -13.10 4.72
N VAL A 98 -4.11 -14.23 4.59
CA VAL A 98 -3.80 -15.17 5.67
C VAL A 98 -2.30 -15.43 5.67
N PHE A 99 -1.65 -15.15 6.80
CA PHE A 99 -0.21 -15.30 6.98
C PHE A 99 0.14 -16.73 7.38
N GLU A 100 1.26 -17.24 6.86
CA GLU A 100 1.75 -18.58 7.15
C GLU A 100 2.30 -18.71 8.58
N SER A 101 2.97 -17.67 9.07
CA SER A 101 3.61 -17.65 10.39
C SER A 101 3.45 -16.28 11.05
N PRO A 102 2.30 -16.03 11.71
CA PRO A 102 2.04 -14.79 12.43
C PRO A 102 3.06 -14.53 13.55
N ILE A 103 3.13 -13.28 14.04
CA ILE A 103 3.88 -12.92 15.24
C ILE A 103 3.05 -13.29 16.47
N GLU A 104 3.60 -14.15 17.33
CA GLU A 104 3.00 -14.55 18.61
C GLU A 104 3.86 -14.08 19.79
N THR A 105 5.19 -14.03 19.64
CA THR A 105 6.12 -13.57 20.69
C THR A 105 7.11 -12.51 20.16
N PRO A 106 7.77 -11.74 21.05
CA PRO A 106 8.81 -10.79 20.64
C PRO A 106 9.91 -11.39 19.75
N GLU A 107 10.30 -12.64 19.98
CA GLU A 107 11.35 -13.32 19.22
C GLU A 107 10.99 -13.46 17.73
N ASP A 108 9.70 -13.55 17.40
CA ASP A 108 9.23 -13.66 16.02
C ASP A 108 9.55 -12.41 15.18
N ILE A 109 9.74 -11.25 15.82
CA ILE A 109 10.15 -10.00 15.15
C ILE A 109 11.55 -10.14 14.54
N ASN A 110 12.38 -11.06 15.03
CA ASN A 110 13.72 -11.30 14.49
C ASN A 110 13.69 -11.98 13.12
N ARG A 111 12.55 -12.55 12.70
CA ARG A 111 12.36 -13.04 11.32
C ARG A 111 12.28 -11.90 10.31
N LEU A 112 11.94 -10.69 10.76
CA LEU A 112 11.78 -9.53 9.89
C LEU A 112 13.14 -9.03 9.40
N ARG A 113 13.35 -9.12 8.08
CA ARG A 113 14.52 -8.56 7.43
C ARG A 113 14.23 -7.20 6.79
N PRO A 114 15.24 -6.32 6.63
CA PRO A 114 15.08 -5.10 5.85
C PRO A 114 14.57 -5.40 4.43
N LEU A 115 13.74 -4.52 3.90
CA LEU A 115 13.24 -4.65 2.54
C LEU A 115 14.38 -4.47 1.53
N ASN A 116 14.54 -5.44 0.62
CA ASN A 116 15.29 -5.25 -0.61
C ASN A 116 14.32 -4.88 -1.74
N VAL A 117 14.41 -3.65 -2.26
CA VAL A 117 13.48 -3.12 -3.27
C VAL A 117 13.54 -3.87 -4.61
N GLU A 118 14.63 -4.58 -4.90
CA GLU A 118 14.75 -5.42 -6.10
C GLU A 118 13.75 -6.58 -6.10
N GLU A 119 13.35 -7.07 -4.93
CA GLU A 119 12.35 -8.13 -4.78
C GLU A 119 10.91 -7.64 -5.03
N VAL A 120 10.73 -6.32 -5.12
CA VAL A 120 9.49 -5.65 -5.50
C VAL A 120 9.67 -4.77 -6.75
N SER A 121 10.66 -5.08 -7.58
CA SER A 121 10.98 -4.38 -8.83
C SER A 121 9.76 -4.22 -9.75
N TYR A 122 8.88 -5.23 -9.80
CA TYR A 122 7.62 -5.21 -10.54
C TYR A 122 6.72 -4.01 -10.17
N VAL A 123 6.77 -3.50 -8.94
CA VAL A 123 6.02 -2.30 -8.53
C VAL A 123 6.54 -1.07 -9.28
N GLY A 124 7.87 -0.95 -9.41
CA GLY A 124 8.50 0.12 -10.18
C GLY A 124 8.20 0.00 -11.67
N GLU A 125 8.20 -1.22 -12.21
CA GLU A 125 7.82 -1.49 -13.60
C GLU A 125 6.35 -1.12 -13.87
N ILE A 126 5.44 -1.39 -12.93
CA ILE A 126 4.04 -0.98 -13.03
C ILE A 126 3.92 0.55 -13.09
N ILE A 127 4.61 1.27 -12.20
CA ILE A 127 4.60 2.75 -12.19
C ILE A 127 5.07 3.30 -13.55
N LYS A 128 6.20 2.77 -14.07
CA LYS A 128 6.73 3.17 -15.38
C LYS A 128 5.74 2.87 -16.50
N GLY A 129 5.19 1.66 -16.55
CA GLY A 129 4.23 1.25 -17.57
C GLY A 129 2.94 2.07 -17.55
N VAL A 130 2.43 2.45 -16.36
CA VAL A 130 1.29 3.36 -16.22
C VAL A 130 1.60 4.74 -16.79
N ASN A 131 2.75 5.29 -16.42
CA ASN A 131 3.22 6.60 -16.90
C ASN A 131 3.37 6.65 -18.42
N GLU A 132 3.91 5.59 -19.02
CA GLU A 132 4.07 5.42 -20.46
C GLU A 132 2.71 5.28 -21.16
N LYS A 133 1.85 4.38 -20.68
CA LYS A 133 0.52 4.12 -21.26
C LYS A 133 -0.42 5.33 -21.21
N LEU A 134 -0.29 6.16 -20.17
CA LEU A 134 -1.04 7.40 -20.04
C LEU A 134 -0.33 8.60 -20.70
N ASN A 135 0.86 8.43 -21.27
CA ASN A 135 1.65 9.51 -21.85
C ASN A 135 1.71 10.75 -20.92
N ARG A 136 1.92 10.48 -19.63
CA ARG A 136 1.95 11.46 -18.53
C ARG A 136 0.74 12.42 -18.52
N GLU A 137 -0.46 11.94 -18.88
CA GLU A 137 -1.66 12.79 -18.90
C GLU A 137 -2.07 13.26 -17.50
N ILE A 138 -2.01 12.38 -16.51
CA ILE A 138 -2.36 12.63 -15.10
C ILE A 138 -1.27 12.07 -14.17
N PRO A 139 -1.16 12.56 -12.93
CA PRO A 139 -0.23 12.03 -11.94
C PRO A 139 -0.52 10.57 -11.57
N THR A 140 0.56 9.84 -11.27
CA THR A 140 0.52 8.47 -10.75
C THR A 140 0.77 8.46 -9.25
N ILE A 141 -0.11 7.83 -8.49
CA ILE A 141 -0.07 7.68 -7.04
C ILE A 141 0.51 6.30 -6.70
N GLY A 142 1.64 6.30 -6.00
CA GLY A 142 2.18 5.13 -5.30
C GLY A 142 1.57 4.99 -3.91
N PHE A 143 1.77 3.87 -3.23
CA PHE A 143 1.25 3.72 -1.86
C PHE A 143 1.90 2.59 -1.06
N CYS A 144 1.62 2.57 0.24
CA CYS A 144 1.89 1.45 1.14
C CYS A 144 0.87 1.39 2.30
N GLY A 145 0.88 0.32 3.07
CA GLY A 145 0.20 0.29 4.37
C GLY A 145 0.99 1.05 5.42
N ALA A 146 0.32 1.59 6.44
CA ALA A 146 0.99 2.19 7.59
C ALA A 146 1.61 1.13 8.52
N PRO A 147 2.68 1.45 9.25
CA PRO A 147 3.34 0.53 10.19
C PRO A 147 2.39 -0.21 11.13
N PHE A 148 1.47 0.50 11.81
CA PHE A 148 0.50 -0.12 12.71
C PHE A 148 -0.44 -1.08 11.96
N THR A 149 -1.00 -0.62 10.84
CA THR A 149 -1.88 -1.44 10.00
C THR A 149 -1.19 -2.74 9.54
N LEU A 150 0.08 -2.68 9.14
CA LEU A 150 0.86 -3.85 8.73
C LEU A 150 1.17 -4.77 9.91
N ALA A 151 1.63 -4.21 11.05
CA ALA A 151 1.90 -4.98 12.26
C ALA A 151 0.65 -5.71 12.76
N ALA A 152 -0.52 -5.06 12.70
CA ALA A 152 -1.80 -5.66 13.07
C ALA A 152 -2.10 -6.90 12.21
N TYR A 153 -1.86 -6.86 10.90
CA TYR A 153 -1.98 -8.03 10.03
C TYR A 153 -0.98 -9.14 10.39
N MET A 154 0.28 -8.78 10.66
CA MET A 154 1.35 -9.73 11.00
C MET A 154 1.08 -10.46 12.32
N ILE A 155 0.50 -9.79 13.32
CA ILE A 155 0.19 -10.37 14.64
C ILE A 155 -1.15 -11.12 14.62
N GLU A 156 -2.18 -10.58 13.98
CA GLU A 156 -3.47 -11.28 13.87
C GLU A 156 -3.38 -12.52 12.98
N GLY A 157 -2.47 -12.49 12.00
CA GLY A 157 -2.31 -13.51 10.97
C GLY A 157 -3.38 -13.46 9.88
N LYS A 158 -4.37 -12.59 10.01
CA LYS A 158 -5.47 -12.38 9.06
C LYS A 158 -6.19 -11.06 9.35
N THR A 159 -7.20 -10.73 8.54
CA THR A 159 -8.11 -9.62 8.88
C THR A 159 -8.85 -9.93 10.19
N SER A 160 -8.86 -8.97 11.11
CA SER A 160 -9.59 -9.05 12.38
C SER A 160 -10.63 -7.94 12.48
N ARG A 161 -11.68 -8.18 13.26
CA ARG A 161 -12.75 -7.18 13.50
C ARG A 161 -12.45 -6.25 14.67
N ASP A 162 -11.53 -6.65 15.55
CA ASP A 162 -11.25 -5.92 16.79
C ASP A 162 -9.76 -5.81 17.11
N PHE A 163 -8.91 -6.52 16.36
CA PHE A 163 -7.45 -6.51 16.50
C PHE A 163 -6.99 -6.79 17.94
N LYS A 164 -7.67 -7.71 18.63
CA LYS A 164 -7.38 -8.08 20.03
C LYS A 164 -5.98 -8.63 20.24
N LYS A 165 -5.45 -9.46 19.34
CA LYS A 165 -4.09 -10.01 19.47
C LYS A 165 -3.06 -8.91 19.30
N ALA A 166 -3.24 -8.06 18.29
CA ALA A 166 -2.34 -6.92 18.06
C ALA A 166 -2.30 -5.98 19.27
N LYS A 167 -3.45 -5.65 19.86
CA LYS A 167 -3.52 -4.83 21.08
C LYS A 167 -2.95 -5.54 22.32
N ALA A 168 -3.23 -6.82 22.50
CA ALA A 168 -2.65 -7.60 23.60
C ALA A 168 -1.12 -7.63 23.50
N PHE A 169 -0.56 -7.84 22.30
CA PHE A 169 0.87 -7.78 22.06
C PHE A 169 1.42 -6.39 22.37
N MET A 170 0.79 -5.33 21.86
CA MET A 170 1.16 -3.94 22.12
C MET A 170 1.22 -3.59 23.61
N TYR A 171 0.24 -4.04 24.41
CA TYR A 171 0.21 -3.75 25.85
C TYR A 171 1.15 -4.64 26.68
N ASN A 172 1.34 -5.90 26.28
CA ASN A 172 2.21 -6.82 27.01
C ASN A 172 3.70 -6.61 26.67
N TYR A 173 4.00 -6.17 25.45
CA TYR A 173 5.36 -6.01 24.92
C TYR A 173 5.52 -4.65 24.21
N PRO A 174 5.36 -3.52 24.92
CA PRO A 174 5.31 -2.20 24.29
C PRO A 174 6.61 -1.80 23.58
N ASP A 175 7.78 -2.16 24.14
CA ASP A 175 9.07 -1.84 23.54
C ASP A 175 9.34 -2.68 22.29
N ASP A 176 9.00 -3.97 22.31
CA ASP A 176 9.10 -4.85 21.15
C ASP A 176 8.12 -4.45 20.05
N PHE A 177 6.91 -4.02 20.43
CA PHE A 177 5.95 -3.49 19.47
C PHE A 177 6.46 -2.20 18.81
N LYS A 178 7.04 -1.27 19.58
CA LYS A 178 7.71 -0.08 19.04
C LYS A 178 8.87 -0.44 18.10
N ASN A 179 9.68 -1.43 18.46
CA ASN A 179 10.75 -1.96 17.61
C ASN A 179 10.22 -2.56 16.29
N LEU A 180 9.13 -3.33 16.33
CA LEU A 180 8.46 -3.84 15.12
C LEU A 180 8.00 -2.68 14.21
N LEU A 181 7.34 -1.67 14.79
CA LEU A 181 6.87 -0.51 14.04
C LEU A 181 8.02 0.31 13.45
N ASP A 182 9.15 0.44 14.14
CA ASP A 182 10.33 1.13 13.64
C ASP A 182 10.96 0.39 12.45
N LYS A 183 11.12 -0.94 12.55
CA LYS A 183 11.60 -1.77 11.45
C LYS A 183 10.70 -1.65 10.21
N LEU A 184 9.38 -1.67 10.40
CA LEU A 184 8.43 -1.46 9.32
C LEU A 184 8.57 -0.06 8.72
N ALA A 185 8.66 0.99 9.53
CA ALA A 185 8.83 2.36 9.05
C ALA A 185 10.08 2.52 8.18
N ASN A 186 11.23 1.97 8.63
CA ASN A 186 12.48 2.02 7.86
C ASN A 186 12.33 1.38 6.47
N SER A 187 11.78 0.16 6.40
CA SER A 187 11.54 -0.52 5.12
C SER A 187 10.51 0.20 4.24
N LEU A 188 9.50 0.83 4.84
CA LEU A 188 8.49 1.58 4.08
C LEU A 188 9.05 2.88 3.50
N ILE A 189 10.00 3.54 4.17
CA ILE A 189 10.73 4.69 3.60
C ILE A 189 11.44 4.27 2.31
N ASP A 190 12.20 3.18 2.35
CA ASP A 190 12.90 2.65 1.17
C ASP A 190 11.92 2.29 0.06
N TYR A 191 10.79 1.66 0.41
CA TYR A 191 9.75 1.28 -0.53
C TYR A 191 9.10 2.49 -1.23
N LEU A 192 8.71 3.51 -0.46
CA LEU A 192 8.07 4.71 -1.00
C LEU A 192 9.06 5.55 -1.81
N TYR A 193 10.30 5.65 -1.35
CA TYR A 193 11.37 6.31 -2.12
C TYR A 193 11.64 5.59 -3.44
N PHE A 194 11.65 4.26 -3.45
CA PHE A 194 11.73 3.46 -4.67
C PHE A 194 10.57 3.73 -5.63
N GLN A 195 9.34 3.87 -5.13
CA GLN A 195 8.18 4.24 -5.95
C GLN A 195 8.34 5.64 -6.57
N PHE A 196 8.82 6.63 -5.80
CA PHE A 196 9.16 7.95 -6.34
C PHE A 196 10.24 7.87 -7.43
N LYS A 197 11.31 7.11 -7.21
CA LYS A 197 12.37 6.88 -8.21
C LYS A 197 11.87 6.17 -9.46
N SER A 198 10.79 5.39 -9.35
CA SER A 198 10.14 4.72 -10.47
C SER A 198 9.15 5.62 -11.21
N GLY A 199 8.78 6.78 -10.65
CA GLY A 199 7.94 7.79 -11.30
C GLY A 199 6.56 8.01 -10.69
N ALA A 200 6.34 7.61 -9.44
CA ALA A 200 5.19 8.08 -8.68
C ALA A 200 5.31 9.61 -8.45
N ASP A 201 4.23 10.35 -8.66
CA ASP A 201 4.16 11.80 -8.42
C ASP A 201 3.72 12.13 -6.99
N LEU A 202 3.01 11.19 -6.36
CA LEU A 202 2.51 11.25 -5.00
C LEU A 202 2.60 9.85 -4.40
N VAL A 203 2.74 9.76 -3.08
CA VAL A 203 2.50 8.51 -2.35
C VAL A 203 1.41 8.68 -1.29
N GLN A 204 0.66 7.62 -1.03
CA GLN A 204 -0.34 7.56 0.02
C GLN A 204 -0.02 6.45 1.04
N ILE A 205 -0.07 6.78 2.33
CA ILE A 205 0.08 5.81 3.42
C ILE A 205 -1.31 5.44 3.93
N PHE A 206 -1.65 4.16 3.90
CA PHE A 206 -2.94 3.65 4.35
C PHE A 206 -2.87 3.14 5.79
N ASP A 207 -3.24 3.98 6.76
CA ASP A 207 -3.45 3.54 8.14
C ASP A 207 -4.90 3.11 8.39
N SER A 208 -5.30 2.02 7.74
CA SER A 208 -6.68 1.54 7.73
C SER A 208 -7.17 1.11 9.12
N TRP A 209 -6.25 0.69 9.99
CA TRP A 209 -6.58 0.15 11.31
C TRP A 209 -6.29 1.10 12.47
N GLY A 210 -5.69 2.27 12.24
CA GLY A 210 -5.42 3.25 13.30
C GLY A 210 -6.66 3.64 14.12
N GLY A 211 -7.85 3.59 13.52
CA GLY A 211 -9.13 3.84 14.21
C GLY A 211 -9.54 2.80 15.27
N TYR A 212 -8.83 1.69 15.40
CA TYR A 212 -9.05 0.69 16.46
C TYR A 212 -8.26 0.96 17.75
N LEU A 213 -7.45 2.02 17.76
CA LEU A 213 -6.69 2.49 18.90
C LEU A 213 -7.42 3.61 19.63
N SER A 214 -7.19 3.74 20.94
CA SER A 214 -7.58 4.97 21.63
C SER A 214 -6.75 6.15 21.10
N PRO A 215 -7.19 7.40 21.31
CA PRO A 215 -6.39 8.56 20.90
C PRO A 215 -4.98 8.59 21.50
N ASP A 216 -4.77 8.03 22.69
CA ASP A 216 -3.48 8.03 23.35
C ASP A 216 -2.59 6.89 22.83
N ASP A 217 -3.15 5.69 22.63
CA ASP A 217 -2.42 4.59 21.97
C ASP A 217 -2.03 4.96 20.53
N TYR A 218 -2.90 5.67 19.81
CA TYR A 218 -2.58 6.16 18.46
C TYR A 218 -1.38 7.12 18.48
N LYS A 219 -1.37 8.08 19.41
CA LYS A 219 -0.25 9.04 19.54
C LYS A 219 1.03 8.36 19.99
N GLU A 220 0.95 7.34 20.83
CA GLU A 220 2.12 6.64 21.36
C GLU A 220 2.71 5.66 20.35
N PHE A 221 1.88 4.88 19.67
CA PHE A 221 2.35 3.75 18.87
C PHE A 221 2.22 4.00 17.36
N ALA A 222 1.05 4.40 16.86
CA ALA A 222 0.80 4.45 15.41
C ALA A 222 1.32 5.73 14.73
N LEU A 223 1.20 6.89 15.39
CA LEU A 223 1.59 8.19 14.83
C LEU A 223 3.10 8.38 14.68
N PRO A 224 3.96 8.02 15.66
CA PRO A 224 5.41 8.25 15.55
C PRO A 224 6.06 7.61 14.31
N PRO A 225 5.79 6.33 13.97
CA PRO A 225 6.41 5.74 12.78
C PRO A 225 5.81 6.29 11.49
N ILE A 226 4.55 6.78 11.47
CA ILE A 226 4.01 7.54 10.33
C ILE A 226 4.71 8.88 10.16
N LYS A 227 5.02 9.59 11.25
CA LYS A 227 5.78 10.86 11.20
C LYS A 227 7.23 10.68 10.78
N LYS A 228 7.79 9.49 11.02
CA LYS A 228 9.15 9.13 10.62
C LYS A 228 9.27 8.97 9.09
N ILE A 229 8.22 8.42 8.47
CA ILE A 229 8.09 8.26 7.01
C ILE A 229 7.86 9.63 6.35
#